data_AF-A0A540LI79-F1
#
_entry.id   AF-A0A540LI79-F1
#
_cell.length_a   1.000
_cell.length_b   1.000
_cell.length_c   1.000
_cell.angle_alpha   90.00
_cell.angle_beta   90.00
_cell.angle_gamma   90.00
#
_symmetry.space_group_name_H-M   'P 1'
#
loop_
_entity.id
_entity.type
_entity.pdbx_description
1 polymer ?
#
loop_
_entity_poly.entity_id
_entity_poly.type
_entity_poly.pdbx_seq_one_letter_code
_entity_poly.pdbx_strand_id
1 'polypeptide(L)' 'MVLMCVGKAFDQVCELCIFLLNNFTLPPNKALVVYIQSLGSAFFFCGAVTVARSSVALALPWP' A
#
# COMPACT_ATOMS: atom_id res chain seq x y z
N MET A 1 -0.31 -4.34 5.33
CA MET A 1 -0.51 -2.97 5.82
C MET A 1 -1.81 -2.46 5.24
N VAL A 2 -2.64 -1.82 6.06
CA VAL A 2 -3.94 -1.26 5.63
C VAL A 2 -3.84 0.26 5.72
N LEU A 3 -4.06 0.93 4.60
CA LEU A 3 -4.18 2.39 4.55
C LEU A 3 -5.67 2.75 4.53
N MET A 4 -6.11 3.42 5.60
CA MET A 4 -7.44 4.03 5.67
C MET A 4 -7.36 5.49 5.24
N CYS A 5 -8.02 5.81 4.15
CA CYS A 5 -8.09 7.16 3.60
C CYS A 5 -9.38 7.84 4.13
N VAL A 6 -9.24 8.88 4.96
CA VAL A 6 -10.37 9.58 5.61
C VAL A 6 -10.29 11.08 5.34
N GLY A 7 -11.08 11.60 4.41
CA GLY A 7 -11.23 13.04 4.18
C GLY A 7 -11.29 13.44 2.70
N LYS A 8 -11.73 14.68 2.44
CA LYS A 8 -12.01 15.22 1.09
C LYS A 8 -10.79 15.43 0.18
N ALA A 9 -9.56 15.23 0.68
CA ALA A 9 -8.33 15.45 -0.08
C ALA A 9 -7.65 14.15 -0.54
N PHE A 10 -8.19 12.98 -0.17
CA PHE A 10 -7.60 11.69 -0.58
C PHE A 10 -7.78 11.42 -2.08
N ASP A 11 -8.85 11.95 -2.67
CA ASP A 11 -9.11 11.94 -4.10
C ASP A 11 -7.99 12.65 -4.90
N GLN A 12 -7.17 13.50 -4.24
CA GLN A 12 -6.03 14.17 -4.87
C GLN A 12 -4.73 13.36 -4.82
N VAL A 13 -4.72 12.24 -4.08
CA VAL A 13 -3.56 11.37 -3.99
C VAL A 13 -3.66 10.32 -5.10
N CYS A 14 -2.92 10.51 -6.19
CA CYS A 14 -2.92 9.56 -7.30
C CYS A 14 -1.92 8.40 -7.10
N GLU A 15 -0.83 8.65 -6.37
CA GLU A 15 0.27 7.71 -6.21
C GLU A 15 0.70 7.58 -4.76
N LEU A 16 1.04 6.35 -4.36
CA LEU A 16 1.52 6.03 -3.02
C LEU A 16 2.73 5.11 -3.09
N CYS A 17 3.84 5.53 -2.51
CA CYS A 17 5.07 4.74 -2.44
C CYS A 17 5.19 4.06 -1.08
N ILE A 18 5.29 2.74 -1.08
CA ILE A 18 5.51 1.94 0.13
C ILE A 18 6.88 1.29 0.01
N PHE A 19 7.66 1.40 1.08
CA PHE A 19 8.99 0.81 1.16
C PHE A 19 9.30 0.30 2.56
N LEU A 20 10.11 -0.75 2.64
CA LEU A 20 10.66 -1.27 3.88
C LEU A 20 11.87 -0.41 4.28
N LEU A 21 11.81 0.21 5.46
CA LEU A 21 12.88 1.02 6.01
C LEU A 21 13.90 0.14 6.75
N ASN A 22 15.20 0.30 6.43
CA ASN A 22 16.34 -0.32 7.12
C ASN A 22 16.25 -1.86 7.23
N ASN A 23 17.06 -2.46 8.14
CA ASN A 23 17.15 -3.90 8.46
C ASN A 23 15.83 -4.59 8.90
N PHE A 24 14.66 -4.00 8.66
CA PHE A 24 13.38 -4.69 8.81
C PHE A 24 13.20 -5.69 7.66
N THR A 25 13.64 -6.92 7.92
CA THR A 25 13.42 -8.04 7.01
C THR A 25 12.09 -8.70 7.31
N LEU A 26 11.30 -8.95 6.25
CA LEU A 26 10.20 -9.90 6.34
C LEU A 26 10.77 -11.31 6.54
N PRO A 27 10.02 -12.22 7.19
CA PRO A 27 10.40 -13.63 7.21
C PRO A 27 10.65 -14.15 5.78
N PRO A 28 11.55 -15.13 5.61
CA PRO A 28 11.81 -15.73 4.30
C PRO A 28 10.51 -16.21 3.67
N ASN A 29 10.36 -15.94 2.38
CA ASN A 29 9.18 -16.29 1.57
C ASN A 29 7.88 -15.59 1.99
N LYS A 30 7.94 -14.51 2.80
CA LYS A 30 6.77 -13.67 3.08
C LYS A 30 6.82 -12.33 2.34
N ALA A 31 5.63 -11.81 2.09
CA ALA A 31 5.40 -10.52 1.47
C ALA A 31 4.50 -9.66 2.36
N LEU A 32 4.76 -8.35 2.37
CA LEU A 32 3.85 -7.38 2.96
C LEU A 32 2.83 -6.98 1.90
N VAL A 33 1.61 -7.47 2.06
CA VAL A 33 0.49 -7.18 1.17
C VAL A 33 -0.13 -5.83 1.54
N VAL A 34 -0.42 -5.02 0.54
CA VAL A 34 -0.98 -3.68 0.67
C VAL A 34 -2.41 -3.69 0.18
N TYR A 35 -3.31 -3.31 1.09
CA TYR A 35 -4.71 -3.09 0.79
C TYR A 35 -5.08 -1.65 1.08
N ILE A 36 -6.00 -1.13 0.28
CA ILE A 36 -6.48 0.23 0.41
C ILE A 36 -7.98 0.21 0.46
N GLN A 37 -8.54 1.08 1.29
CA GLN A 37 -9.97 1.18 1.52
C GLN A 37 -10.38 2.65 1.55
N SER A 38 -11.37 2.98 0.74
CA SER A 38 -12.14 4.21 0.87
C SER A 38 -13.32 3.99 1.83
N LEU A 39 -13.75 5.05 2.53
CA LEU A 39 -14.82 4.97 3.52
C LEU A 39 -16.09 4.35 2.89
N GLY A 40 -16.59 3.25 3.48
CA GLY A 40 -17.77 2.53 2.98
C GLY A 40 -17.52 1.59 1.79
N SER A 41 -16.30 1.53 1.26
CA SER A 41 -15.92 0.59 0.19
C SER A 41 -15.25 -0.68 0.73
N ALA A 42 -15.18 -1.71 -0.11
CA ALA A 42 -14.42 -2.92 0.18
C ALA A 42 -12.89 -2.66 0.10
N PHE A 43 -12.11 -3.52 0.73
CA PHE A 43 -10.66 -3.51 0.59
C PHE A 43 -10.25 -3.90 -0.82
N PHE A 44 -9.38 -3.09 -1.43
CA PHE A 44 -8.78 -3.38 -2.73
C PHE A 44 -7.30 -3.70 -2.57
N PHE A 45 -6.85 -4.78 -3.21
CA PHE A 45 -5.44 -5.17 -3.23
C PHE A 45 -4.69 -4.34 -4.27
N CYS A 46 -3.67 -3.60 -3.85
CA CYS A 46 -2.91 -2.71 -4.74
C CYS A 46 -1.52 -3.24 -5.08
N GLY A 47 -0.91 -4.02 -4.18
CA GLY A 47 0.42 -4.56 -4.43
C GLY A 47 1.05 -5.14 -3.18
N ALA A 48 2.28 -5.61 -3.34
CA ALA A 48 3.02 -6.22 -2.25
C ALA A 48 4.50 -5.81 -2.29
N VAL A 49 5.10 -5.77 -1.11
CA VAL A 49 6.52 -5.50 -0.92
C VAL A 49 7.18 -6.76 -0.37
N THR A 50 8.34 -7.11 -0.91
CA THR A 50 9.14 -8.27 -0.45
C THR A 50 10.53 -7.81 -0.07
N VAL A 51 11.34 -8.69 0.53
CA VAL A 51 12.75 -8.37 0.78
C VAL A 51 13.51 -8.16 -0.54
N ALA A 52 13.21 -8.95 -1.57
CA ALA A 52 13.83 -8.83 -2.90
C ALA A 52 13.35 -7.59 -3.68
N ARG A 53 12.17 -7.08 -3.34
CA ARG A 53 11.59 -5.86 -3.91
C ARG A 53 11.02 -5.02 -2.77
N SER A 54 11.92 -4.31 -2.10
CA SER A 54 11.66 -3.58 -0.85
C SER A 54 10.90 -2.28 -1.02
N SER A 55 10.53 -1.92 -2.25
CA SER A 55 9.70 -0.74 -2.54
C SER A 55 8.72 -1.02 -3.68
N VAL A 56 7.55 -0.40 -3.61
CA VAL A 56 6.54 -0.40 -4.67
C VAL A 56 5.84 0.97 -4.71
N ALA A 57 5.73 1.52 -5.92
CA ALA A 57 4.84 2.64 -6.20
C ALA A 57 3.49 2.08 -6.66
N LEU A 58 2.41 2.56 -6.04
CA LEU A 58 1.06 2.10 -6.26
C LEU A 58 0.24 3.25 -6.81
N ALA A 59 -0.28 3.08 -8.03
CA ALA A 59 -1.32 3.95 -8.54
C ALA A 59 -2.62 3.62 -7.80
N LEU A 60 -3.26 4.63 -7.24
CA LEU A 60 -4.50 4.46 -6.51
C LEU A 60 -5.68 4.44 -7.50
N PRO A 61 -6.63 3.49 -7.36
CA PRO A 61 -7.70 3.30 -8.35
C PRO A 61 -8.88 4.27 -8.16
N TRP A 62 -8.66 5.40 -7.47
CA TRP A 62 -9.67 6.45 -7.37
C TRP A 62 -9.83 7.17 -8.73
N PRO A 63 -10.91 7.95 -8.92
CA PRO A 63 -10.87 9.08 -9.86
C PRO A 63 -9.97 10.21 -9.32
#